data_AF-A0A426Z7F2-F1
#
_entry.id   AF-A0A426Z7F2-F1
#
_cell.length_a   1.000
_cell.length_b   1.000
_cell.length_c   1.000
_cell.angle_alpha   90.00
_cell.angle_beta   90.00
_cell.angle_gamma   90.00
#
_symmetry.space_group_name_H-M   'P 1'
#
loop_
_entity.id
_entity.type
_entity.pdbx_description
1 polymer ?
#
loop_
_entity_poly.entity_id
_entity_poly.type
_entity_poly.pdbx_seq_one_letter_code
_entity_poly.pdbx_strand_id
1 'polypeptide(L)'
;MCGFISSFFICHHTGIALGTAGLIARPVASILEATGKTAQSIRNRSRPHQSCHFRTRLSRPLAKERPLSPYSWDEAIGVSLLLQADGSRLKDEIFVMCKHLRQAGRFITISKRLVLVASCSCLLGLGSPEFVGVPPDPDWVIETEMALESVVHIDRTGETVNIVGSCAESIYKQKKSSSRNRPWNSSTSGPVFHLSVELANEEEAEDTLQVLLSTIEEGKSQRWGMLILQRNNLK
;
A
#
# COMPACT_ATOMS: atom_id res chain seq x y z
N MET A 1 10.99 -44.41 -62.18
CA MET A 1 12.38 -44.85 -62.44
C MET A 1 13.27 -43.67 -62.11
N CYS A 2 14.05 -43.72 -61.03
CA CYS A 2 15.45 -44.20 -61.02
C CYS A 2 16.28 -43.43 -62.06
N GLY A 3 17.32 -42.66 -61.74
CA GLY A 3 18.13 -42.54 -60.54
C GLY A 3 19.56 -42.20 -60.97
N PHE A 4 20.43 -41.92 -59.99
CA PHE A 4 21.90 -42.00 -60.06
C PHE A 4 22.64 -40.98 -60.97
N ILE A 5 23.87 -40.53 -60.75
CA ILE A 5 24.81 -40.34 -59.62
C ILE A 5 26.12 -39.83 -60.27
N SER A 6 26.97 -39.15 -59.48
CA SER A 6 28.43 -39.00 -59.68
C SER A 6 28.95 -38.13 -60.83
N SER A 7 29.64 -37.05 -60.49
CA SER A 7 31.10 -36.98 -60.27
C SER A 7 31.85 -36.76 -61.57
N PHE A 8 32.63 -35.68 -61.68
CA PHE A 8 34.07 -35.80 -61.87
C PHE A 8 34.74 -34.43 -61.68
N PHE A 9 35.71 -34.42 -60.77
CA PHE A 9 36.75 -33.40 -60.63
C PHE A 9 37.50 -33.25 -61.96
N ILE A 10 37.70 -32.02 -62.44
CA ILE A 10 38.90 -31.68 -63.22
C ILE A 10 39.36 -30.27 -62.81
N CYS A 11 40.40 -30.23 -61.96
CA CYS A 11 41.31 -29.11 -61.86
C CYS A 11 42.07 -28.97 -63.19
N HIS A 12 42.08 -27.77 -63.77
CA HIS A 12 43.11 -27.35 -64.72
C HIS A 12 43.79 -26.09 -64.18
N HIS A 13 45.11 -26.04 -64.40
CA HIS A 13 46.12 -25.28 -63.69
C HIS A 13 45.97 -23.74 -63.66
N THR A 14 46.69 -23.19 -62.67
CA THR A 14 47.19 -21.81 -62.49
C THR A 14 46.23 -20.77 -61.91
N GLY A 15 46.49 -20.40 -60.65
CA GLY A 15 45.93 -19.21 -60.02
C GLY A 15 45.46 -19.43 -58.59
N ILE A 16 46.34 -19.84 -57.68
CA ILE A 16 46.10 -19.61 -56.24
C ILE A 16 46.21 -18.09 -56.03
N ALA A 17 45.13 -17.37 -56.28
CA ALA A 17 44.89 -16.10 -55.62
C ALA A 17 44.39 -16.43 -54.22
N LEU A 18 45.32 -16.82 -53.33
CA LEU A 18 45.07 -16.84 -51.90
C LEU A 18 44.93 -15.38 -51.49
N GLY A 19 43.73 -14.84 -51.68
CA GLY A 19 43.39 -13.48 -51.31
C GLY A 19 43.72 -13.29 -49.83
N THR A 20 44.44 -12.22 -49.54
CA THR A 20 44.75 -11.74 -48.18
C THR A 20 43.50 -11.57 -47.29
N ALA A 21 42.29 -11.64 -47.88
CA ALA A 21 41.02 -11.74 -47.19
C ALA A 21 40.84 -13.00 -46.32
N GLY A 22 41.50 -14.12 -46.61
CA GLY A 22 41.40 -15.36 -45.82
C GLY A 22 42.20 -15.37 -44.51
N LEU A 23 43.21 -14.50 -44.40
CA LEU A 23 44.15 -14.46 -43.26
C LEU A 23 43.65 -13.63 -42.07
N ILE A 24 42.68 -12.73 -42.27
CA ILE A 24 42.13 -11.86 -41.22
C ILE A 24 40.80 -12.40 -40.66
N ALA A 25 40.14 -13.32 -41.38
CA ALA A 25 38.86 -13.89 -40.95
C ALA A 25 38.96 -14.71 -39.65
N ARG A 26 40.07 -15.44 -39.45
CA ARG A 26 40.28 -16.28 -38.25
C ARG A 26 40.51 -15.47 -36.96
N PRO A 27 41.37 -14.43 -36.95
CA PRO A 27 41.49 -13.53 -35.80
C PRO A 27 40.17 -12.83 -35.44
N VAL A 28 39.45 -12.32 -36.45
CA VAL A 28 38.18 -11.61 -36.23
C VAL A 28 37.10 -12.55 -35.69
N ALA A 29 37.00 -13.77 -36.21
CA ALA A 29 36.10 -14.80 -35.68
C ALA A 29 36.42 -15.16 -34.21
N SER A 30 37.71 -15.27 -33.86
CA SER A 30 38.14 -15.56 -32.48
C SER A 30 37.80 -14.42 -31.51
N ILE A 31 37.94 -13.16 -31.94
CA ILE A 31 37.59 -11.99 -31.12
C ILE A 31 36.07 -11.90 -30.95
N LEU A 32 35.30 -12.17 -32.01
CA LEU A 32 33.83 -12.22 -31.94
C LEU A 32 33.33 -13.36 -31.04
N GLU A 33 33.97 -14.53 -31.09
CA GLU A 33 33.62 -15.65 -30.21
C GLU A 33 33.97 -15.37 -28.74
N ALA A 34 35.13 -14.78 -28.47
CA ALA A 34 35.53 -14.37 -27.13
C ALA A 34 34.60 -13.27 -26.57
N THR A 35 34.21 -12.32 -27.40
CA THR A 35 33.25 -11.26 -27.05
C THR A 35 31.85 -11.83 -26.82
N GLY A 36 31.40 -12.77 -27.66
CA GLY A 36 30.13 -13.46 -27.50
C GLY A 36 30.06 -14.30 -26.22
N LYS A 37 31.12 -15.04 -25.89
CA LYS A 37 31.24 -15.79 -24.63
C LYS A 37 31.29 -14.86 -23.42
N THR A 38 31.95 -13.72 -23.53
CA THR A 38 32.02 -12.71 -22.45
C THR A 38 30.67 -12.02 -22.25
N ALA A 39 29.99 -11.62 -23.32
CA ALA A 39 28.65 -11.05 -23.27
C ALA A 39 27.64 -12.04 -22.68
N GLN A 40 27.73 -13.32 -23.06
CA GLN A 40 26.88 -14.38 -22.49
C GLN A 40 27.23 -14.68 -21.03
N SER A 41 28.51 -14.59 -20.64
CA SER A 41 28.95 -14.75 -19.25
C SER A 41 28.45 -13.61 -18.36
N ILE A 42 28.51 -12.36 -18.86
CA ILE A 42 27.90 -11.20 -18.19
C ILE A 42 26.40 -11.43 -18.05
N ARG A 43 25.70 -11.82 -19.12
CA ARG A 43 24.25 -12.08 -19.09
C ARG A 43 23.83 -13.23 -18.16
N ASN A 44 24.66 -14.27 -18.06
CA ASN A 44 24.43 -15.41 -17.16
C ASN A 44 24.69 -15.05 -15.70
N ARG A 45 25.74 -14.27 -15.41
CA ARG A 45 26.02 -13.75 -14.06
C ARG A 45 25.06 -12.65 -13.64
N SER A 46 24.61 -11.85 -14.59
CA SER A 46 23.67 -10.75 -14.39
C SER A 46 22.23 -11.21 -14.54
N ARG A 47 21.93 -12.52 -14.53
CA ARG A 47 20.54 -12.97 -14.33
C ARG A 47 20.12 -12.31 -13.02
N PRO A 48 19.32 -11.23 -13.07
CA PRO A 48 18.77 -10.72 -11.85
C PRO A 48 18.00 -11.92 -11.34
N HIS A 49 18.21 -12.29 -10.07
CA HIS A 49 17.13 -13.03 -9.43
C HIS A 49 15.83 -12.32 -9.80
N GLN A 50 14.73 -13.05 -9.94
CA GLN A 50 13.41 -12.43 -9.93
C GLN A 50 13.20 -11.81 -8.54
N SER A 51 14.03 -10.84 -8.14
CA SER A 51 13.60 -9.78 -7.27
C SER A 51 12.47 -9.13 -8.03
N CYS A 52 11.26 -9.31 -7.52
CA CYS A 52 10.09 -8.55 -7.90
C CYS A 52 10.40 -7.07 -7.70
N HIS A 53 11.16 -6.48 -8.63
CA HIS A 53 11.44 -5.08 -8.69
C HIS A 53 10.15 -4.43 -9.18
N PHE A 54 9.24 -4.20 -8.23
CA PHE A 54 8.30 -3.11 -8.36
C PHE A 54 9.13 -1.89 -8.78
N ARG A 55 8.93 -1.39 -10.00
CA ARG A 55 9.48 -0.10 -10.41
C ARG A 55 8.85 0.92 -9.47
N THR A 56 9.55 1.23 -8.38
CA THR A 56 9.20 2.32 -7.49
C THR A 56 9.38 3.59 -8.28
N ARG A 57 8.27 4.10 -8.84
CA ARG A 57 8.26 5.46 -9.37
C ARG A 57 8.50 6.37 -8.18
N LEU A 58 9.56 7.17 -8.25
CA LEU A 58 9.79 8.21 -7.26
C LEU A 58 8.55 9.13 -7.25
N SER A 59 8.12 9.51 -6.05
CA SER A 59 6.96 10.36 -5.84
C SER A 59 7.13 11.65 -6.64
N ARG A 60 6.06 12.10 -7.31
CA ARG A 60 6.09 13.38 -8.04
C ARG A 60 6.26 14.53 -7.04
N PRO A 61 6.95 15.62 -7.44
CA PRO A 61 7.10 16.79 -6.59
C PRO A 61 5.75 17.37 -6.14
N LEU A 62 5.53 17.56 -4.84
CA LEU A 62 4.30 18.17 -4.28
C LEU A 62 4.25 19.69 -4.52
N ALA A 63 5.37 20.38 -4.38
CA ALA A 63 5.52 21.82 -4.65
C ALA A 63 6.93 22.15 -5.17
N LYS A 64 7.09 23.35 -5.76
CA LYS A 64 8.37 23.82 -6.31
C LYS A 64 9.46 23.99 -5.24
N GLU A 65 9.07 24.34 -4.02
CA GLU A 65 9.98 24.61 -2.89
C GLU A 65 10.13 23.42 -1.93
N ARG A 66 9.19 22.46 -1.97
CA ARG A 66 9.25 21.20 -1.22
C ARG A 66 8.78 20.06 -2.13
N PRO A 67 9.72 19.41 -2.85
CA PRO A 67 9.34 18.39 -3.80
C PRO A 67 8.77 17.14 -3.09
N LEU A 68 9.22 16.80 -1.89
CA LEU A 68 8.75 15.59 -1.20
C LEU A 68 8.33 15.93 0.23
N SER A 69 7.18 15.42 0.67
CA SER A 69 6.88 15.35 2.10
C SER A 69 7.84 14.33 2.75
N PRO A 70 8.31 14.57 3.98
CA PRO A 70 9.00 13.54 4.74
C PRO A 70 8.10 12.31 4.85
N TYR A 71 8.65 11.13 4.60
CA TYR A 71 7.92 9.89 4.80
C TYR A 71 7.62 9.70 6.28
N SER A 72 6.35 9.48 6.63
CA SER A 72 5.93 9.14 7.99
C SER A 72 5.33 7.74 8.03
N TRP A 73 5.73 6.95 9.03
CA TRP A 73 5.19 5.60 9.24
C TRP A 73 3.70 5.64 9.55
N ASP A 74 3.29 6.61 10.38
CA ASP A 74 1.90 6.87 10.74
C ASP A 74 1.00 7.02 9.50
N GLU A 75 1.38 7.89 8.56
CA GLU A 75 0.64 8.12 7.32
C GLU A 75 0.63 6.86 6.44
N ALA A 76 1.79 6.22 6.25
CA ALA A 76 1.89 5.02 5.41
C ALA A 76 1.02 3.88 5.93
N ILE A 77 0.97 3.70 7.26
CA ILE A 77 0.14 2.70 7.93
C ILE A 77 -1.34 3.03 7.77
N GLY A 78 -1.74 4.26 8.07
CA GLY A 78 -3.14 4.67 7.96
C GLY A 78 -3.67 4.59 6.52
N VAL A 79 -2.86 5.00 5.54
CA VAL A 79 -3.21 4.89 4.11
C VAL A 79 -3.29 3.42 3.68
N SER A 80 -2.35 2.58 4.12
CA SER A 80 -2.38 1.13 3.84
C SER A 80 -3.66 0.48 4.38
N LEU A 81 -4.03 0.80 5.63
CA LEU A 81 -5.27 0.34 6.25
C LEU A 81 -6.49 0.71 5.39
N LEU A 82 -6.64 1.98 5.00
CA LEU A 82 -7.80 2.43 4.20
C LEU A 82 -7.85 1.78 2.80
N LEU A 83 -6.70 1.52 2.18
CA LEU A 83 -6.64 0.93 0.84
C LEU A 83 -6.92 -0.57 0.82
N GLN A 84 -6.46 -1.30 1.83
CA GLN A 84 -6.38 -2.76 1.81
C GLN A 84 -7.35 -3.43 2.80
N ALA A 85 -7.77 -2.75 3.86
CA ALA A 85 -8.67 -3.36 4.84
C ALA A 85 -10.07 -3.65 4.27
N ASP A 86 -10.69 -4.69 4.83
CA ASP A 86 -12.06 -5.12 4.55
C ASP A 86 -12.46 -5.16 3.07
N GLY A 87 -11.65 -5.84 2.25
CA GLY A 87 -11.96 -6.02 0.83
C GLY A 87 -12.05 -4.70 0.08
N SER A 88 -11.38 -3.66 0.57
CA SER A 88 -11.29 -2.32 0.00
C SER A 88 -12.52 -1.42 0.09
N ARG A 89 -13.41 -1.71 1.05
CA ARG A 89 -14.56 -0.86 1.39
C ARG A 89 -14.17 0.59 1.72
N LEU A 90 -12.97 0.79 2.26
CA LEU A 90 -12.50 2.07 2.80
C LEU A 90 -11.69 2.91 1.78
N LYS A 91 -11.57 2.47 0.52
CA LYS A 91 -10.74 3.14 -0.50
C LYS A 91 -11.15 4.58 -0.80
N ASP A 92 -12.43 4.90 -0.63
CA ASP A 92 -12.98 6.23 -0.89
C ASP A 92 -12.85 7.17 0.31
N GLU A 93 -12.37 6.67 1.45
CA GLU A 93 -12.13 7.51 2.63
C GLU A 93 -10.88 8.38 2.46
N ILE A 94 -11.00 9.62 2.93
CA ILE A 94 -9.90 10.56 2.93
C ILE A 94 -9.16 10.41 4.26
N PHE A 95 -7.92 9.95 4.19
CA PHE A 95 -7.00 9.87 5.33
C PHE A 95 -6.80 11.25 5.98
N VAL A 96 -6.85 11.30 7.31
CA VAL A 96 -6.54 12.51 8.09
C VAL A 96 -5.35 12.25 9.00
N MET A 97 -5.41 11.21 9.82
CA MET A 97 -4.34 10.87 10.76
C MET A 97 -4.35 9.39 11.13
N CYS A 98 -3.19 8.85 11.51
CA CYS A 98 -3.07 7.56 12.17
C CYS A 98 -2.05 7.66 13.29
N LYS A 99 -2.28 6.94 14.39
CA LYS A 99 -1.37 6.84 15.52
C LYS A 99 -1.28 5.41 16.02
N HIS A 100 -0.08 5.05 16.48
CA HIS A 100 0.13 3.79 17.18
C HIS A 100 -0.54 3.84 18.55
N LEU A 101 -1.10 2.71 18.96
CA LEU A 101 -1.62 2.56 20.30
C LEU A 101 -0.54 1.98 21.21
N ARG A 102 -0.75 2.11 22.52
CA ARG A 102 0.13 1.52 23.53
C ARG A 102 0.31 0.01 23.34
N GLN A 103 -0.73 -0.65 22.83
CA GLN A 103 -0.67 -2.06 22.45
C GLN A 103 -0.02 -2.21 21.08
N ALA A 104 1.10 -2.94 21.04
CA ALA A 104 1.85 -3.18 19.81
C ALA A 104 0.95 -3.73 18.69
N GLY A 105 1.15 -3.22 17.47
CA GLY A 105 0.41 -3.62 16.27
C GLY A 105 -1.05 -3.16 16.23
N ARG A 106 -1.54 -2.37 17.19
CA ARG A 106 -2.85 -1.70 17.14
C ARG A 106 -2.68 -0.23 16.79
N PHE A 107 -3.60 0.28 16.00
CA PHE A 107 -3.58 1.64 15.47
C PHE A 107 -4.97 2.26 15.53
N ILE A 108 -5.02 3.56 15.86
CA ILE A 108 -6.20 4.39 15.63
C ILE A 108 -5.99 5.16 14.33
N THR A 109 -6.96 5.08 13.43
CA THR A 109 -6.96 5.83 12.17
C THR A 109 -8.19 6.72 12.11
N ILE A 110 -7.97 7.98 11.82
CA ILE A 110 -8.98 9.01 11.64
C ILE A 110 -9.01 9.33 10.14
N SER A 111 -10.20 9.21 9.57
CA SER A 111 -10.53 9.69 8.23
C SER A 111 -11.52 10.85 8.34
N LYS A 112 -11.87 11.47 7.21
CA LYS A 112 -12.87 12.54 7.22
C LYS A 112 -14.24 12.12 7.73
N ARG A 113 -14.60 10.83 7.65
CA ARG A 113 -15.94 10.34 8.01
C ARG A 113 -15.94 9.30 9.12
N LEU A 114 -14.84 8.57 9.31
CA LEU A 114 -14.76 7.42 10.20
C LEU A 114 -13.58 7.53 11.16
N VAL A 115 -13.76 6.99 12.35
CA VAL A 115 -12.70 6.61 13.27
C VAL A 115 -12.64 5.08 13.32
N LEU A 116 -11.44 4.55 13.12
CA LEU A 116 -11.18 3.12 13.02
C LEU A 116 -10.13 2.74 14.06
N VAL A 117 -10.34 1.61 14.73
CA VAL A 117 -9.28 0.91 15.46
C VAL A 117 -9.06 -0.42 14.79
N ALA A 118 -7.82 -0.65 14.37
CA ALA A 118 -7.43 -1.85 13.66
C ALA A 118 -6.10 -2.38 14.17
N SER A 119 -5.87 -3.68 13.95
CA SER A 119 -4.62 -4.35 14.24
C SER A 119 -4.00 -4.99 12.99
N CYS A 120 -2.67 -5.00 12.92
CA CYS A 120 -1.90 -5.89 12.04
C CYS A 120 -0.88 -6.68 12.84
N SER A 121 -0.91 -8.01 12.72
CA SER A 121 0.11 -8.91 13.28
C SER A 121 1.50 -8.63 12.71
N CYS A 122 1.56 -8.18 11.46
CA CYS A 122 2.78 -7.83 10.75
C CYS A 122 3.52 -6.63 11.36
N LEU A 123 2.83 -5.74 12.08
CA LEU A 123 3.38 -4.50 12.63
C LEU A 123 3.71 -4.57 14.12
N LEU A 124 3.61 -5.75 14.75
CA LEU A 124 3.92 -5.92 16.17
C LEU A 124 5.36 -5.54 16.52
N GLY A 125 6.30 -5.80 15.61
CA GLY A 125 7.72 -5.48 15.79
C GLY A 125 8.11 -4.08 15.30
N LEU A 126 7.17 -3.22 14.92
CA LEU A 126 7.52 -1.92 14.36
C LEU A 126 8.39 -1.11 15.35
N GLY A 127 9.57 -0.68 14.91
CA GLY A 127 10.56 0.01 15.75
C GLY A 127 11.54 -0.91 16.48
N SER A 128 11.36 -2.23 16.43
CA SER A 128 12.32 -3.19 16.96
C SER A 128 13.44 -3.50 15.93
N PRO A 129 14.64 -3.89 16.39
CA PRO A 129 15.72 -4.30 15.47
C PRO A 129 15.43 -5.63 14.76
N GLU A 130 14.47 -6.42 15.26
CA GLU A 130 14.07 -7.71 14.70
C GLU A 130 12.98 -7.56 13.62
N PHE A 131 12.56 -6.34 13.32
CA PHE A 131 11.51 -6.07 12.35
C PHE A 131 11.96 -6.40 10.93
N VAL A 132 11.38 -7.47 10.36
CA VAL A 132 11.74 -7.99 9.02
C VAL A 132 11.08 -7.19 7.89
N GLY A 133 10.19 -6.24 8.21
CA GLY A 133 9.45 -5.42 7.26
C GLY A 133 7.97 -5.82 7.13
N VAL A 134 7.26 -5.12 6.24
CA VAL A 134 5.83 -5.32 6.00
C VAL A 134 5.63 -6.17 4.72
N PRO A 135 4.82 -7.24 4.75
CA PRO A 135 4.48 -8.00 3.55
C PRO A 135 3.68 -7.13 2.54
N PRO A 136 3.61 -7.52 1.25
CA PRO A 136 2.88 -6.75 0.24
C PRO A 136 1.36 -6.68 0.52
N ASP A 137 0.82 -7.76 1.08
CA ASP A 137 -0.60 -7.90 1.44
C ASP A 137 -0.71 -8.14 2.96
N PRO A 138 -0.63 -7.10 3.79
CA PRO A 138 -0.82 -7.21 5.24
C PRO A 138 -2.26 -7.56 5.60
N ASP A 139 -2.41 -8.47 6.56
CA ASP A 139 -3.71 -8.89 7.09
C ASP A 139 -4.20 -7.89 8.15
N TRP A 140 -5.08 -6.98 7.72
CA TRP A 140 -5.73 -6.00 8.60
C TRP A 140 -6.97 -6.57 9.28
N VAL A 141 -7.06 -6.40 10.60
CA VAL A 141 -8.25 -6.72 11.40
C VAL A 141 -8.83 -5.44 11.95
N ILE A 142 -9.99 -5.02 11.43
CA ILE A 142 -10.75 -3.90 11.99
C ILE A 142 -11.48 -4.39 13.23
N GLU A 143 -11.15 -3.81 14.38
CA GLU A 143 -11.74 -4.17 15.67
C GLU A 143 -12.97 -3.32 15.95
N THR A 144 -12.86 -2.02 15.66
CA THR A 144 -13.90 -1.03 15.91
C THR A 144 -13.96 -0.02 14.78
N GLU A 145 -15.16 0.34 14.38
CA GLU A 145 -15.44 1.40 13.41
C GLU A 145 -16.58 2.28 13.94
N MET A 146 -16.39 3.59 13.84
CA MET A 146 -17.38 4.59 14.26
C MET A 146 -17.45 5.73 13.24
N ALA A 147 -18.65 6.08 12.82
CA ALA A 147 -18.86 7.26 11.99
C ALA A 147 -18.71 8.54 12.84
N LEU A 148 -17.93 9.50 12.36
CA LEU A 148 -17.70 10.78 13.03
C LEU A 148 -18.98 11.60 13.20
N GLU A 149 -19.96 11.44 12.30
CA GLU A 149 -21.29 12.06 12.43
C GLU A 149 -22.08 11.56 13.65
N SER A 150 -21.76 10.34 14.10
CA SER A 150 -22.45 9.68 15.22
C SER A 150 -21.82 10.01 16.57
N VAL A 151 -20.67 10.70 16.60
CA VAL A 151 -19.95 11.05 17.81
C VAL A 151 -20.74 12.10 18.59
N VAL A 152 -21.04 11.78 19.84
CA VAL A 152 -21.78 12.63 20.78
C VAL A 152 -20.81 13.38 21.69
N HIS A 153 -19.77 12.69 22.17
CA HIS A 153 -18.82 13.26 23.12
C HIS A 153 -17.43 12.66 22.92
N ILE A 154 -16.41 13.49 23.14
CA ILE A 154 -15.01 13.07 23.18
C ILE A 154 -14.39 13.68 24.43
N ASP A 155 -13.71 12.86 25.22
CA ASP A 155 -12.88 13.30 26.32
C ASP A 155 -11.46 12.72 26.22
N ARG A 156 -10.60 13.25 27.07
CA ARG A 156 -9.28 12.68 27.31
C ARG A 156 -9.07 12.53 28.81
N THR A 157 -8.55 11.37 29.20
CA THR A 157 -8.11 11.07 30.56
C THR A 157 -6.65 10.61 30.52
N GLY A 158 -5.71 11.55 30.73
CA GLY A 158 -4.28 11.30 30.59
C GLY A 158 -3.90 10.89 29.17
N GLU A 159 -3.32 9.70 29.00
CA GLU A 159 -2.90 9.11 27.71
C GLU A 159 -4.08 8.44 26.95
N THR A 160 -5.27 8.44 27.54
CA THR A 160 -6.45 7.77 26.97
C THR A 160 -7.40 8.76 26.35
N VAL A 161 -7.82 8.50 25.11
CA VAL A 161 -8.89 9.24 24.42
C VAL A 161 -10.16 8.39 24.47
N ASN A 162 -11.24 8.96 24.99
CA ASN A 162 -12.54 8.32 25.10
C ASN A 162 -13.50 8.97 24.10
N ILE A 163 -14.09 8.16 23.24
CA ILE A 163 -15.01 8.57 22.19
C ILE A 163 -16.35 7.88 22.44
N VAL A 164 -17.39 8.68 22.62
CA VAL A 164 -18.77 8.21 22.83
C VAL A 164 -19.60 8.59 21.62
N GLY A 165 -20.22 7.59 20.98
CA GLY A 165 -21.06 7.79 19.82
C GLY A 165 -22.38 7.01 19.90
N SER A 166 -23.33 7.38 19.05
CA SER A 166 -24.55 6.60 18.86
C SER A 166 -24.26 5.48 17.86
N CYS A 167 -24.54 4.23 18.22
CA CYS A 167 -24.26 3.10 17.34
C CYS A 167 -25.19 3.11 16.12
N ALA A 168 -24.64 3.43 14.94
CA ALA A 168 -25.22 3.08 13.65
C ALA A 168 -24.33 2.00 13.01
N GLU A 169 -24.54 0.75 13.44
CA GLU A 169 -24.00 -0.50 12.85
C GLU A 169 -22.54 -0.55 12.37
N SER A 170 -21.70 -1.30 13.10
CA SER A 170 -20.73 -2.23 12.49
C SER A 170 -20.25 -3.28 13.51
N ILE A 171 -21.16 -4.14 13.99
CA ILE A 171 -20.79 -5.31 14.80
C ILE A 171 -20.21 -6.39 13.88
N TYR A 172 -18.90 -6.35 13.63
CA TYR A 172 -18.20 -7.44 12.94
C TYR A 172 -17.72 -8.54 13.89
N LYS A 173 -18.59 -8.99 14.81
CA LYS A 173 -18.49 -10.31 15.46
C LYS A 173 -19.88 -10.86 15.83
N GLN A 174 -20.72 -11.14 14.84
CA GLN A 174 -21.85 -12.04 15.06
C GLN A 174 -22.16 -12.91 13.83
N LYS A 175 -21.25 -13.82 13.50
CA LYS A 175 -21.58 -14.94 12.62
C LYS A 175 -22.08 -16.11 13.47
N LYS A 176 -23.34 -16.49 13.21
CA LYS A 176 -24.16 -17.61 13.72
C LYS A 176 -24.99 -17.36 14.98
N SER A 177 -26.24 -16.91 14.77
CA SER A 177 -27.41 -17.70 15.17
C SER A 177 -28.68 -17.08 14.59
N SER A 178 -29.27 -17.80 13.64
CA SER A 178 -30.67 -17.66 13.21
C SER A 178 -31.62 -17.75 14.41
N SER A 179 -32.48 -16.75 14.62
CA SER A 179 -33.79 -16.95 15.24
C SER A 179 -34.75 -15.82 14.91
N ARG A 180 -35.88 -16.20 14.33
CA ARG A 180 -37.07 -15.41 14.00
C ARG A 180 -37.62 -14.59 15.17
N ASN A 181 -38.27 -13.49 14.77
CA ASN A 181 -39.39 -12.80 15.41
C ASN A 181 -39.15 -12.16 16.79
N ARG A 182 -38.95 -10.84 16.83
CA ARG A 182 -39.55 -9.98 17.86
C ARG A 182 -39.98 -8.61 17.32
N PRO A 183 -41.04 -8.02 17.90
CA PRO A 183 -41.80 -6.92 17.32
C PRO A 183 -41.16 -5.56 17.61
N TRP A 184 -41.47 -4.63 16.71
CA TRP A 184 -41.12 -3.21 16.74
C TRP A 184 -41.65 -2.52 17.99
N ASN A 185 -40.78 -2.26 18.96
CA ASN A 185 -41.04 -1.32 20.04
C ASN A 185 -40.19 -0.06 19.82
N SER A 186 -40.87 1.04 19.57
CA SER A 186 -40.32 2.39 19.52
C SER A 186 -39.81 2.80 20.91
N SER A 187 -38.51 2.99 21.05
CA SER A 187 -37.91 3.71 22.18
C SER A 187 -36.67 4.45 21.69
N THR A 188 -36.75 5.77 21.79
CA THR A 188 -35.76 6.77 21.40
C THR A 188 -34.50 6.63 22.26
N SER A 189 -33.43 6.07 21.68
CA SER A 189 -32.01 6.18 22.05
C SER A 189 -31.33 4.90 21.57
N GLY A 190 -30.64 4.95 20.42
CA GLY A 190 -29.77 3.85 19.99
C GLY A 190 -28.73 3.53 21.07
N PRO A 191 -28.19 2.30 21.11
CA PRO A 191 -27.18 1.94 22.11
C PRO A 191 -25.98 2.88 21.98
N VAL A 192 -25.62 3.50 23.10
CA VAL A 192 -24.41 4.32 23.20
C VAL A 192 -23.21 3.40 23.09
N PHE A 193 -22.33 3.68 22.14
CA PHE A 193 -21.09 2.94 21.93
C PHE A 193 -19.91 3.77 22.46
N HIS A 194 -19.08 3.14 23.27
CA HIS A 194 -17.91 3.76 23.89
C HIS A 194 -16.64 3.12 23.35
N LEU A 195 -15.75 3.95 22.81
CA LEU A 195 -14.43 3.59 22.33
C LEU A 195 -13.38 4.28 23.19
N SER A 196 -12.60 3.50 23.91
CA SER A 196 -11.49 4.00 24.73
C SER A 196 -10.17 3.51 24.14
N VAL A 197 -9.24 4.43 23.91
CA VAL A 197 -8.01 4.19 23.18
C VAL A 197 -6.83 4.80 23.93
N GLU A 198 -5.87 3.95 24.30
CA GLU A 198 -4.63 4.35 24.98
C GLU A 198 -3.51 4.62 23.97
N LEU A 199 -2.96 5.84 23.99
CA LEU A 199 -1.81 6.25 23.19
C LEU A 199 -0.50 6.07 23.95
N ALA A 200 0.62 6.30 23.28
CA ALA A 200 1.93 6.15 23.90
C ALA A 200 2.26 7.29 24.87
N ASN A 201 1.80 8.50 24.57
CA ASN A 201 2.13 9.71 25.31
C ASN A 201 0.90 10.62 25.47
N GLU A 202 0.93 11.49 26.48
CA GLU A 202 -0.12 12.47 26.74
C GLU A 202 -0.24 13.52 25.62
N GLU A 203 0.88 13.92 25.02
CA GLU A 203 0.94 14.85 23.88
C GLU A 203 0.25 14.27 22.65
N GLU A 204 0.51 12.99 22.33
CA GLU A 204 -0.17 12.29 21.22
C GLU A 204 -1.67 12.16 21.47
N ALA A 205 -2.07 11.97 22.73
CA ALA A 205 -3.49 11.95 23.11
C ALA A 205 -4.16 13.32 22.96
N GLU A 206 -3.45 14.40 23.21
CA GLU A 206 -3.95 15.76 23.00
C GLU A 206 -4.04 16.10 21.49
N ASP A 207 -3.01 15.77 20.72
CA ASP A 207 -3.00 15.93 19.27
C ASP A 207 -4.16 15.17 18.61
N THR A 208 -4.37 13.92 19.03
CA THR A 208 -5.48 13.09 18.51
C THR A 208 -6.84 13.65 18.86
N LEU A 209 -7.03 14.13 20.09
CA LEU A 209 -8.25 14.82 20.49
C LEU A 209 -8.50 16.06 19.63
N GLN A 210 -7.49 16.91 19.44
CA GLN A 210 -7.62 18.15 18.68
C GLN A 210 -7.95 17.89 17.20
N VAL A 211 -7.32 16.88 16.59
CA VAL A 211 -7.64 16.48 15.21
C VAL A 211 -9.05 15.90 15.11
N LEU A 212 -9.49 15.08 16.07
CA LEU A 212 -10.87 14.58 16.08
C LEU A 212 -11.89 15.72 16.15
N LEU A 213 -11.71 16.66 17.08
CA LEU A 213 -12.60 17.80 17.26
C LEU A 213 -12.66 18.66 15.99
N SER A 214 -11.49 19.02 15.45
CA SER A 214 -11.42 19.83 14.22
C SER A 214 -12.01 19.12 13.00
N THR A 215 -11.79 17.80 12.85
CA THR A 215 -12.37 17.01 11.76
C THR A 215 -13.89 16.95 11.88
N ILE A 216 -14.42 16.84 13.11
CA ILE A 216 -15.87 16.87 13.36
C ILE A 216 -16.47 18.24 13.05
N GLU A 217 -15.79 19.32 13.43
CA GLU A 217 -16.22 20.69 13.11
C GLU A 217 -16.20 20.97 11.60
N GLU A 218 -15.16 20.49 10.89
CA GLU A 218 -15.10 20.56 9.44
C GLU A 218 -16.24 19.76 8.80
N GLY A 219 -16.48 18.53 9.26
CA GLY A 219 -17.56 17.66 8.79
C GLY A 219 -18.95 18.27 9.00
N LYS A 220 -19.19 18.88 10.17
CA LYS A 220 -20.43 19.62 10.47
C LYS A 220 -20.61 20.81 9.52
N SER A 221 -19.54 21.56 9.26
CA SER A 221 -19.55 22.71 8.34
C SER A 221 -19.86 22.30 6.89
N GLN A 222 -19.37 21.13 6.46
CA GLN A 222 -19.58 20.57 5.12
C GLN A 222 -20.86 19.70 5.01
N ARG A 223 -21.72 19.70 6.04
CA ARG A 223 -22.93 18.85 6.15
C ARG A 223 -22.66 17.37 5.82
N TRP A 224 -21.58 16.79 6.34
CA TRP A 224 -21.17 15.37 6.27
C TRP A 224 -21.21 14.68 4.88
N GLY A 225 -21.53 15.40 3.81
CA GLY A 225 -21.90 14.84 2.52
C GLY A 225 -22.23 15.87 1.44
N MET A 226 -22.18 17.18 1.71
CA MET A 226 -22.22 18.18 0.64
C MET A 226 -20.79 18.44 0.17
N LEU A 227 -20.26 17.48 -0.59
CA LEU A 227 -19.10 17.71 -1.45
C LEU A 227 -19.51 18.82 -2.43
N ILE A 228 -19.18 20.06 -2.10
CA ILE A 228 -19.21 21.15 -3.08
C ILE A 228 -18.12 20.77 -4.09
N LEU A 229 -18.53 20.10 -5.16
CA LEU A 229 -17.72 19.88 -6.35
C LEU A 229 -17.45 21.25 -6.95
N GLN A 230 -16.49 21.98 -6.40
CA GLN A 230 -15.96 23.19 -7.02
C GLN A 230 -15.10 22.73 -8.20
N ARG A 231 -15.78 22.37 -9.28
CA ARG A 231 -15.18 22.07 -10.57
C ARG A 231 -14.67 23.38 -11.13
N ASN A 232 -13.43 23.75 -10.78
CA ASN A 232 -12.70 24.82 -11.43
C ASN A 232 -12.47 24.43 -12.89
N ASN A 233 -13.40 24.83 -13.77
CA ASN A 233 -13.11 24.92 -15.19
C ASN A 233 -12.25 26.17 -15.38
N LEU A 234 -10.94 25.98 -15.39
CA LEU A 234 -10.03 26.98 -15.96
C LEU A 234 -10.29 27.03 -17.47
N LYS A 235 -10.60 28.22 -17.96
CA LYS A 235 -10.86 28.56 -19.36
C LYS A 235 -9.59 29.15 -19.98
#